data_AF-A0A1Z9C9S8-F1
#
_entry.id   AF-A0A1Z9C9S8-F1
#
_cell.length_a   1.000
_cell.length_b   1.000
_cell.length_c   1.000
_cell.angle_alpha   90.00
_cell.angle_beta   90.00
_cell.angle_gamma   90.00
#
_symmetry.space_group_name_H-M   'P 1'
#
loop_
_entity.id
_entity.type
_entity.pdbx_description
1 polymer ?
#
loop_
_entity_poly.entity_id
_entity_poly.type
_entity_poly.pdbx_seq_one_letter_code
_entity_poly.pdbx_strand_id
1 'polypeptide(L)'
;MIFKLQLFVALLLLSSGVFSQPVEPSSEYKYVLRIQRSIESEIGFYLDEPKTGDLKKVHLESTKYLMLSERDPKHKALSLRSKKLRDSIGQMIEKSYDPNIVVAKKRNTRYHYFYLDEFSKD
;
A
#
# COMPACT_ATOMS: atom_id res chain seq x y z
N MET A 1 36.02 31.32 -37.13
CA MET A 1 35.17 31.53 -35.92
C MET A 1 33.79 30.89 -36.04
N ILE A 2 33.14 30.95 -37.21
CA ILE A 2 31.77 30.43 -37.44
C ILE A 2 31.62 28.94 -37.08
N PHE A 3 32.60 28.10 -37.42
CA PHE A 3 32.57 26.66 -37.12
C PHE A 3 32.55 26.34 -35.61
N LYS A 4 33.27 27.14 -34.80
CA LYS A 4 33.28 26.98 -33.34
C LYS A 4 31.95 27.38 -32.71
N LEU A 5 31.31 28.42 -33.27
CA LEU A 5 29.99 28.87 -32.85
C LEU A 5 28.91 27.82 -33.18
N GLN A 6 28.96 27.21 -34.37
CA GLN A 6 28.03 26.15 -34.76
C GLN A 6 28.16 24.91 -33.87
N LEU A 7 29.39 24.52 -33.52
CA LEU A 7 29.64 23.40 -32.61
C LEU A 7 29.08 23.69 -31.20
N PHE A 8 29.23 24.92 -30.72
CA PHE A 8 28.71 25.34 -29.42
C PHE A 8 27.18 25.34 -29.36
N VAL A 9 26.52 25.81 -30.43
CA VAL A 9 25.05 25.77 -30.56
C VAL A 9 24.54 24.33 -30.65
N ALA A 10 25.23 23.45 -31.38
CA ALA A 10 24.90 22.03 -31.44
C ALA A 10 25.03 21.34 -30.07
N LEU A 11 26.07 21.68 -29.29
CA LEU A 11 26.27 21.16 -27.93
C LEU A 11 25.15 21.60 -26.98
N LEU A 12 24.72 22.87 -27.08
CA LEU A 12 23.59 23.39 -26.30
C LEU A 12 22.27 22.69 -26.65
N LEU A 13 22.00 22.46 -27.94
CA LEU A 13 20.79 21.75 -28.39
C LEU A 13 20.79 20.26 -28.02
N LEU A 14 21.96 19.62 -27.89
CA LEU A 14 22.06 18.25 -27.38
C LEU A 14 21.86 18.19 -25.86
N SER A 15 22.26 19.23 -25.12
CA SER A 15 22.10 19.29 -23.66
C SER A 15 20.66 19.54 -23.19
N SER A 16 19.80 20.14 -24.03
CA SER A 16 18.40 20.40 -23.68
C SER A 16 17.55 19.12 -23.63
N GLY A 17 17.99 18.03 -24.26
CA GLY A 17 17.33 16.72 -24.20
C GLY A 17 17.56 15.94 -22.90
N VAL A 18 18.46 16.40 -22.02
CA VAL A 18 18.84 15.67 -20.78
C VAL A 18 17.96 16.07 -19.59
N PHE A 19 17.10 17.08 -19.72
CA PHE A 19 16.11 17.41 -18.69
C PHE A 19 14.90 16.45 -18.77
N SER A 20 15.11 15.19 -18.41
CA SER A 20 14.01 14.28 -18.09
C SER A 20 13.42 14.69 -16.74
N GLN A 21 12.51 15.65 -16.73
CA GLN A 21 11.68 15.85 -15.54
C GLN A 21 10.91 14.55 -15.29
N PRO A 22 11.03 13.94 -14.09
CA PRO A 22 10.23 12.77 -13.77
C PRO A 22 8.76 13.17 -13.86
N VAL A 23 7.95 12.29 -14.47
CA VAL A 23 6.51 12.51 -14.57
C VAL A 23 5.97 12.74 -13.17
N GLU A 24 5.29 13.87 -12.95
CA GLU A 24 4.73 14.17 -11.64
C GLU A 24 3.76 13.06 -11.20
N PRO A 25 3.88 12.57 -9.96
CA PRO A 25 2.99 11.53 -9.48
C PRO A 25 1.57 12.07 -9.30
N SER A 26 0.58 11.21 -9.52
CA SER A 26 -0.83 11.57 -9.41
C SER A 26 -1.20 12.01 -7.99
N SER A 27 -2.28 12.80 -7.85
CA SER A 27 -2.79 13.24 -6.55
C SER A 27 -3.15 12.06 -5.65
N GLU A 28 -3.78 11.02 -6.22
CA GLU A 28 -4.13 9.78 -5.53
C GLU A 28 -2.87 9.04 -5.04
N TYR A 29 -1.80 8.99 -5.85
CA TYR A 29 -0.52 8.44 -5.42
C TYR A 29 0.03 9.14 -4.18
N LYS A 30 0.10 10.48 -4.23
CA LYS A 30 0.59 11.30 -3.11
C LYS A 30 -0.24 11.08 -1.85
N TYR A 31 -1.56 10.94 -2.00
CA TYR A 31 -2.49 10.67 -0.90
C TYR A 31 -2.21 9.30 -0.26
N VAL A 32 -2.18 8.23 -1.06
CA VAL A 32 -1.92 6.87 -0.57
C VAL A 32 -0.55 6.77 0.10
N LEU A 33 0.47 7.39 -0.50
CA LEU A 33 1.82 7.42 0.07
C LEU A 33 1.83 8.10 1.44
N ARG A 34 1.13 9.23 1.60
CA ARG A 34 1.04 9.93 2.90
C ARG A 34 0.43 9.04 3.97
N ILE A 35 -0.62 8.29 3.63
CA ILE A 35 -1.29 7.39 4.58
C ILE A 35 -0.40 6.22 4.96
N GLN A 36 0.28 5.61 3.99
CA GLN A 36 1.21 4.54 4.31
C GLN A 36 2.29 5.03 5.28
N ARG A 37 2.86 6.22 5.02
CA ARG A 37 3.88 6.82 5.90
C ARG A 37 3.34 7.21 7.27
N SER A 38 2.10 7.70 7.36
CA SER A 38 1.50 8.00 8.66
C SER A 38 1.31 6.73 9.48
N ILE A 39 0.85 5.63 8.86
CA ILE A 39 0.71 4.34 9.56
C ILE A 39 2.07 3.80 10.01
N GLU A 40 3.09 3.85 9.15
CA GLU A 40 4.45 3.42 9.50
C GLU A 40 5.08 4.23 10.63
N SER A 41 4.66 5.49 10.80
CA SER A 41 5.12 6.37 11.89
C SER A 41 4.44 6.13 13.23
N GLU A 42 3.29 5.43 13.25
CA GLU A 42 2.56 5.15 14.48
C GLU A 42 3.17 3.93 15.20
N ILE A 43 3.58 4.10 16.46
CA ILE A 43 4.16 3.02 17.27
C ILE A 43 3.16 1.86 17.45
N GLY A 44 1.87 2.17 17.60
CA GLY A 44 0.79 1.20 17.76
C GLY A 44 0.66 0.22 16.61
N PHE A 45 1.13 0.57 15.40
CA PHE A 45 1.16 -0.33 14.25
C PHE A 45 1.96 -1.62 14.50
N TYR A 46 2.98 -1.55 15.34
CA TYR A 46 3.84 -2.68 15.69
C TYR A 46 3.37 -3.42 16.95
N LEU A 47 2.33 -2.92 17.62
CA LEU A 47 1.75 -3.49 18.83
C LEU A 47 0.50 -4.31 18.49
N ASP A 48 0.20 -5.36 19.25
CA ASP A 48 -1.02 -6.17 19.05
C ASP A 48 -2.28 -5.52 19.66
N GLU A 49 -2.56 -4.28 19.24
CA GLU A 49 -3.75 -3.55 19.65
C GLU A 49 -4.94 -3.86 18.73
N PRO A 50 -6.19 -3.71 19.22
CA PRO A 50 -7.39 -3.94 18.41
C PRO A 50 -7.44 -3.10 17.12
N LYS A 51 -6.90 -1.88 17.15
CA LYS A 51 -6.79 -1.00 15.98
C LYS A 51 -5.73 -1.45 14.98
N THR A 52 -4.71 -2.17 15.44
CA THR A 52 -3.58 -2.59 14.62
C THR A 52 -3.96 -3.55 13.51
N GLY A 53 -4.96 -4.40 13.73
CA GLY A 53 -5.45 -5.32 12.70
C GLY A 53 -5.99 -4.57 11.47
N ASP A 54 -6.72 -3.48 11.68
CA ASP A 54 -7.27 -2.67 10.60
C ASP A 54 -6.19 -1.75 9.98
N LEU A 55 -5.28 -1.20 10.78
CA LEU A 55 -4.10 -0.46 10.29
C LEU A 55 -3.20 -1.32 9.37
N LYS A 56 -2.92 -2.58 9.76
CA LYS A 56 -2.14 -3.54 8.95
C LYS A 56 -2.80 -3.84 7.61
N LYS A 57 -4.13 -3.96 7.56
CA LYS A 57 -4.86 -4.14 6.29
C LYS A 57 -4.74 -2.91 5.39
N VAL A 58 -4.94 -1.71 5.94
CA VAL A 58 -4.82 -0.45 5.19
C VAL A 58 -3.40 -0.25 4.68
N HIS A 59 -2.39 -0.56 5.50
CA HIS A 59 -0.98 -0.51 5.11
C HIS A 59 -0.66 -1.46 3.95
N LEU A 60 -1.12 -2.72 4.05
CA LEU A 60 -0.91 -3.72 3.01
C LEU A 60 -1.56 -3.30 1.68
N GLU A 61 -2.79 -2.81 1.71
CA GLU A 61 -3.50 -2.34 0.51
C GLU A 61 -2.87 -1.07 -0.08
N SER A 62 -2.39 -0.15 0.76
CA SER A 62 -1.63 1.02 0.33
C SER A 62 -0.35 0.61 -0.39
N THR A 63 0.39 -0.34 0.18
CA THR A 63 1.63 -0.87 -0.41
C THR A 63 1.35 -1.52 -1.78
N LYS A 64 0.30 -2.35 -1.88
CA LYS A 64 -0.11 -2.97 -3.15
C LYS A 64 -0.54 -1.94 -4.20
N TYR A 65 -1.16 -0.84 -3.78
CA TYR A 65 -1.51 0.25 -4.68
C TYR A 65 -0.26 0.95 -5.20
N LEU A 66 0.69 1.32 -4.32
CA LEU A 66 1.92 2.00 -4.72
C LEU A 66 2.74 1.14 -5.68
N MET A 67 2.96 -0.13 -5.37
CA MET A 67 3.67 -1.05 -6.25
C MET A 67 3.01 -1.17 -7.64
N LEU A 68 1.68 -1.23 -7.69
CA LEU A 68 0.96 -1.26 -8.96
C LEU A 68 1.12 0.06 -9.72
N SER A 69 1.06 1.19 -9.04
CA SER A 69 1.18 2.51 -9.66
C SER A 69 2.60 2.82 -10.16
N GLU A 70 3.62 2.28 -9.50
CA GLU A 70 5.03 2.38 -9.93
C GLU A 70 5.28 1.51 -11.17
N ARG A 71 4.64 0.33 -11.24
CA ARG A 71 4.77 -0.58 -12.37
C ARG A 71 3.95 -0.15 -13.59
N ASP A 72 2.69 0.25 -13.38
CA ASP A 72 1.77 0.69 -14.43
C ASP A 72 0.88 1.84 -13.91
N PRO A 73 1.32 3.11 -14.10
CA PRO A 73 0.60 4.29 -13.64
C PRO A 73 -0.79 4.48 -14.27
N LYS A 74 -1.07 3.82 -15.39
CA LYS A 74 -2.33 3.96 -16.15
C LYS A 74 -3.27 2.78 -15.95
N HIS A 75 -2.92 1.87 -15.04
CA HIS A 75 -3.70 0.67 -14.79
C HIS A 75 -5.12 1.00 -14.29
N LYS A 76 -6.14 0.49 -14.98
CA LYS A 76 -7.57 0.78 -14.68
C LYS A 76 -7.97 0.45 -13.24
N ALA A 77 -7.31 -0.53 -12.62
CA ALA A 77 -7.60 -0.93 -11.25
C ALA A 77 -7.13 0.08 -10.19
N LEU A 78 -6.28 1.06 -10.53
CA LEU A 78 -5.78 2.05 -9.58
C LEU A 78 -6.92 2.90 -9.01
N SER A 79 -7.83 3.38 -9.86
CA SER A 79 -8.99 4.18 -9.40
C SER A 79 -9.92 3.40 -8.46
N LEU A 80 -10.15 2.13 -8.75
CA LEU A 80 -10.96 1.26 -7.89
C LEU A 80 -10.27 1.00 -6.55
N ARG A 81 -8.96 0.75 -6.57
CA ARG A 81 -8.17 0.51 -5.35
C ARG A 81 -8.07 1.76 -4.48
N SER A 82 -7.85 2.94 -5.07
CA SER A 82 -7.76 4.17 -4.29
C SER A 82 -9.10 4.53 -3.63
N LYS A 83 -10.22 4.32 -4.33
CA LYS A 83 -11.56 4.46 -3.76
C LYS A 83 -11.77 3.50 -2.58
N LYS A 84 -11.50 2.20 -2.76
CA LYS A 84 -11.62 1.21 -1.68
C LYS A 84 -10.75 1.56 -0.48
N LEU A 85 -9.56 2.08 -0.72
CA LEU A 85 -8.66 2.52 0.34
C LEU A 85 -9.31 3.65 1.15
N ARG A 86 -9.80 4.71 0.48
CA ARG A 86 -10.49 5.84 1.12
C ARG A 86 -11.69 5.39 1.95
N ASP A 87 -12.50 4.50 1.41
CA ASP A 87 -13.66 3.94 2.11
C ASP A 87 -13.22 3.15 3.37
N SER A 88 -12.17 2.33 3.25
CA SER A 88 -11.62 1.54 4.37
C SER A 88 -11.04 2.42 5.48
N ILE A 89 -10.35 3.49 5.10
CA ILE A 89 -9.81 4.48 6.05
C ILE A 89 -10.94 5.21 6.76
N GLY A 90 -11.99 5.63 6.03
CA GLY A 90 -13.17 6.26 6.63
C GLY A 90 -13.81 5.36 7.69
N GLN A 91 -14.06 4.10 7.34
CA GLN A 91 -14.59 3.11 8.27
C GLN A 91 -13.68 2.88 9.49
N MET A 92 -12.37 2.85 9.28
CA MET A 92 -11.39 2.68 10.36
C MET A 92 -11.39 3.87 11.34
N ILE A 93 -11.55 5.10 10.83
CA ILE A 93 -11.61 6.32 11.64
C ILE A 93 -12.92 6.37 12.45
N GLU A 94 -14.05 6.02 11.82
CA GLU A 94 -15.37 6.02 12.48
C GLU A 94 -15.51 4.93 13.54
N LYS A 95 -14.74 3.84 13.43
CA LYS A 95 -14.81 2.71 14.35
C LYS A 95 -14.28 3.09 15.73
N SER A 96 -15.20 3.34 16.65
CA SER A 96 -14.90 3.45 18.08
C SER A 96 -14.70 2.07 18.69
N TYR A 97 -13.72 1.96 19.60
CA TYR A 97 -13.52 0.75 20.39
C TYR A 97 -14.53 0.72 21.54
N ASP A 98 -15.37 -0.31 21.59
CA ASP A 98 -16.23 -0.56 22.74
C ASP A 98 -15.50 -1.50 23.72
N PRO A 99 -15.04 -1.00 24.88
CA PRO A 99 -14.35 -1.81 25.88
C PRO A 99 -15.26 -2.86 26.53
N ASN A 100 -16.58 -2.74 26.40
CA ASN A 100 -17.56 -3.63 27.00
C ASN A 100 -18.08 -4.70 26.01
N ILE A 101 -17.33 -4.99 24.94
CA ILE A 101 -17.67 -6.07 24.02
C ILE A 101 -17.86 -7.37 24.80
N VAL A 102 -19.10 -7.86 24.79
CA VAL A 102 -19.44 -9.16 25.37
C VAL A 102 -18.74 -10.21 24.53
N VAL A 103 -17.70 -10.84 25.09
CA VAL A 103 -16.97 -11.92 24.43
C VAL A 103 -17.98 -13.01 24.04
N ALA A 104 -18.22 -13.17 22.75
CA ALA A 104 -19.12 -14.21 22.26
C ALA A 104 -18.63 -15.56 22.78
N LYS A 105 -19.46 -16.24 23.57
CA LYS A 105 -19.13 -17.52 24.20
C LYS A 105 -18.76 -18.50 23.08
N LYS A 106 -17.47 -18.85 22.94
CA LYS A 106 -17.01 -19.83 21.95
C LYS A 106 -17.84 -21.10 22.14
N ARG A 107 -18.60 -21.51 21.12
CA ARG A 107 -19.21 -22.85 21.10
C ARG A 107 -18.07 -23.85 21.16
N ASN A 108 -18.22 -24.87 22.02
CA ASN A 108 -17.22 -25.92 22.18
C ASN A 108 -17.15 -26.74 20.88
N THR A 109 -16.29 -26.34 19.94
CA THR A 109 -15.99 -27.10 18.74
C THR A 109 -15.12 -28.28 19.15
N ARG A 110 -15.75 -29.45 19.32
CA ARG A 110 -15.03 -30.71 19.53
C ARG A 110 -14.36 -31.10 18.22
N TYR A 111 -13.04 -30.92 18.13
CA TYR A 111 -12.28 -31.39 16.98
C TYR A 111 -12.35 -32.92 16.95
N HIS A 112 -12.90 -33.47 15.86
CA HIS A 112 -12.75 -34.88 15.55
C HIS A 112 -11.39 -35.08 14.91
N TYR A 113 -10.41 -35.54 15.68
CA TYR A 113 -9.14 -35.98 15.13
C TYR A 113 -9.36 -37.36 14.50
N PHE A 114 -9.29 -37.44 13.18
CA PHE A 114 -9.18 -38.71 12.49
C PHE A 114 -7.73 -39.17 12.61
N TYR A 115 -7.51 -40.31 13.27
CA TYR A 115 -6.21 -40.96 13.31
C TYR A 115 -6.04 -41.68 11.96
N LEU A 116 -5.15 -41.18 11.10
CA LEU A 116 -4.76 -41.87 9.88
C LEU A 116 -3.70 -42.90 10.26
N ASP A 117 -4.13 -44.15 10.44
CA ASP A 117 -3.28 -45.30 10.81
C ASP A 117 -2.32 -45.74 9.67
N GLU A 118 -2.35 -45.05 8.53
CA GLU A 118 -1.61 -45.40 7.31
C GLU A 118 -0.13 -45.00 7.32
N PHE A 119 0.37 -44.28 8.34
CA PHE A 119 1.78 -43.85 8.42
C PHE A 119 2.65 -44.66 9.40
N SER A 120 2.16 -45.78 9.96
CA SER A 120 2.92 -46.59 10.93
C SER A 120 3.65 -47.81 10.34
N LYS A 121 3.64 -47.97 9.00
CA LYS A 121 4.31 -49.08 8.31
C LYS A 121 5.31 -48.57 7.29
N ASP A 122 6.40 -47.98 7.77
CA ASP A 122 7.68 -47.91 7.07
C ASP A 122 8.79 -48.39 8.03
#